data_AF-A0A4R0EUN7-F1
#
_entry.id   AF-A0A4R0EUN7-F1
#
_cell.length_a   1.000
_cell.length_b   1.000
_cell.length_c   1.000
_cell.angle_alpha   90.00
_cell.angle_beta   90.00
_cell.angle_gamma   90.00
#
_symmetry.space_group_name_H-M   'P 1'
#
loop_
_entity.id
_entity.type
_entity.pdbx_description
1 polymer ?
#
loop_
_entity_poly.entity_id
_entity_poly.type
_entity_poly.pdbx_seq_one_letter_code
_entity_poly.pdbx_strand_id
1 'polypeptide(L)' 'MLIGVNDVIVNTDLIQYMEIKSESPFVVVIHFNVGSVKRLKFKNLNEQEKFIERIGAELPSYY' A
#
# COMPACT_ATOMS: atom_id res chain seq x y z
N MET A 1 -5.89 -1.92 -11.01
CA MET A 1 -4.71 -1.38 -11.71
C MET A 1 -3.43 -1.89 -11.02
N LEU A 2 -2.30 -2.00 -11.71
CA LEU A 2 -1.06 -2.56 -11.15
C LEU A 2 -0.04 -1.44 -10.80
N ILE A 3 0.33 -1.32 -9.52
CA ILE A 3 1.35 -0.35 -9.05
C ILE A 3 2.63 -1.10 -8.68
N GLY A 4 3.75 -0.71 -9.30
CA GLY A 4 5.08 -1.26 -8.99
C GLY A 4 5.79 -0.48 -7.86
N VAL A 5 6.27 -1.18 -6.83
CA VAL A 5 6.99 -0.60 -5.67
C VAL A 5 8.06 -1.57 -5.19
N ASN A 6 9.33 -1.16 -5.18
CA ASN A 6 10.45 -2.01 -4.72
C ASN A 6 10.37 -3.45 -5.27
N ASP A 7 10.24 -3.57 -6.60
CA ASP A 7 10.08 -4.83 -7.35
C ASP A 7 8.76 -5.61 -7.10
N VAL A 8 7.84 -5.05 -6.32
CA VAL A 8 6.52 -5.63 -6.05
C VAL A 8 5.45 -4.95 -6.90
N ILE A 9 4.71 -5.75 -7.67
CA ILE A 9 3.50 -5.29 -8.34
C ILE A 9 2.30 -5.52 -7.40
N VAL A 10 1.57 -4.46 -7.07
CA VAL A 10 0.37 -4.45 -6.24
C VAL A 10 -0.84 -4.19 -7.14
N ASN A 11 -1.82 -5.10 -7.16
CA ASN A 11 -3.10 -4.83 -7.81
C ASN A 11 -4.03 -4.09 -6.86
N THR A 12 -4.31 -2.82 -7.14
CA THR A 12 -5.12 -1.95 -6.29
C THR A 12 -6.58 -2.38 -6.21
N ASP A 13 -7.12 -2.99 -7.27
CA ASP A 13 -8.52 -3.43 -7.32
C ASP A 13 -8.80 -4.60 -6.37
N LEU A 14 -7.74 -5.30 -5.96
CA LEU A 14 -7.82 -6.43 -5.05
C LEU A 14 -7.62 -6.01 -3.60
N ILE A 15 -7.29 -4.75 -3.32
CA ILE A 15 -7.04 -4.28 -1.95
C ILE A 15 -8.38 -4.22 -1.20
N GLN A 16 -8.44 -4.91 -0.06
CA GLN A 16 -9.55 -4.82 0.88
C GLN A 16 -9.35 -3.63 1.82
N TYR A 17 -8.20 -3.62 2.50
CA TYR A 17 -7.79 -2.57 3.42
C TYR A 17 -6.27 -2.59 3.59
N MET A 18 -5.73 -1.50 4.15
CA MET A 18 -4.32 -1.37 4.45
C MET A 18 -4.11 -0.97 5.92
N GLU A 19 -3.09 -1.55 6.54
CA GLU A 19 -2.59 -1.13 7.84
C GLU A 19 -1.28 -0.37 7.65
N ILE A 20 -1.24 0.87 8.11
CA ILE A 20 -0.10 1.76 7.95
C ILE A 20 0.57 1.92 9.31
N LYS A 21 1.84 1.52 9.40
CA LYS A 21 2.68 1.79 10.56
C LYS A 21 3.67 2.88 10.20
N SER A 22 3.40 4.10 10.68
CA SER A 22 4.22 5.30 10.43
C SER A 22 5.39 5.47 11.41
N GLU A 23 5.56 4.53 12.34
CA GLU A 23 6.70 4.47 13.26
C GLU A 23 7.71 3.43 12.79
N SER A 24 9.01 3.68 13.02
CA SER A 24 10.06 2.74 12.63
C SER A 24 9.87 1.36 13.29
N PRO A 25 9.90 0.25 12.52
CA PRO A 25 10.13 0.20 11.07
C PRO A 25 8.87 0.61 10.26
N PHE A 26 9.05 1.50 9.27
CA PHE A 26 7.98 1.99 8.39
C PHE A 26 7.44 0.85 7.53
N VAL A 27 6.20 0.44 7.79
CA VAL A 27 5.58 -0.72 7.16
C VAL A 27 4.17 -0.42 6.71
N VAL A 28 3.81 -0.89 5.52
CA VAL A 28 2.41 -0.99 5.09
C VAL A 28 2.07 -2.46 4.90
N VAL A 29 0.99 -2.90 5.54
CA VAL A 29 0.41 -4.24 5.33
C VAL A 29 -0.83 -4.06 4.48
N ILE A 30 -0.89 -4.78 3.36
CA ILE A 30 -1.99 -4.73 2.41
C ILE A 30 -2.71 -6.07 2.49
N HIS A 31 -4.00 -6.02 2.82
CA HIS A 31 -4.88 -7.19 2.83
C HIS A 31 -5.67 -7.19 1.54
N PHE A 32 -5.60 -8.29 0.78
CA PHE A 32 -6.31 -8.42 -0.49
C PHE A 32 -7.58 -9.26 -0.31
N ASN A 33 -8.61 -8.93 -1.08
CA ASN A 33 -9.91 -9.64 -1.15
C ASN A 33 -9.77 -11.12 -1.55
N VAL A 34 -8.60 -11.52 -2.06
CA VAL A 34 -8.28 -12.91 -2.46
C VAL A 34 -7.65 -13.72 -1.32
N GLY A 35 -7.67 -13.23 -0.08
CA GLY A 35 -7.13 -13.93 1.09
C GLY A 35 -5.60 -13.89 1.18
N SER A 36 -4.95 -12.99 0.45
CA SER A 36 -3.51 -12.78 0.48
C SER A 36 -3.16 -11.52 1.27
N VAL A 37 -2.01 -11.53 1.94
CA VAL A 37 -1.49 -10.38 2.67
C VAL A 37 -0.09 -10.07 2.18
N LYS A 38 0.19 -8.80 1.87
CA LYS A 38 1.53 -8.35 1.48
C LYS A 38 2.02 -7.28 2.42
N ARG A 39 3.24 -7.49 2.94
CA ARG A 39 3.92 -6.57 3.82
C ARG A 39 5.02 -5.84 3.06
N LEU A 40 4.87 -4.52 2.92
CA LEU A 40 5.87 -3.65 2.32
C LEU A 40 6.63 -2.94 3.43
N LYS A 41 7.96 -2.96 3.36
CA LYS A 41 8.84 -2.20 4.25
C LYS A 41 9.43 -1.04 3.47
N PHE A 42 9.44 0.13 4.09
CA PHE A 42 9.98 1.36 3.53
C PHE A 42 11.22 1.79 4.32
N LYS A 43 12.19 2.44 3.66
CA LYS A 43 13.42 2.87 4.35
C LYS A 43 13.16 4.08 5.24
N ASN A 44 12.20 4.92 4.87
CA ASN A 44 11.83 6.13 5.59
C ASN A 44 10.33 6.44 5.40
N LEU A 45 9.83 7.36 6.23
CA LEU A 45 8.44 7.83 6.19
C LEU A 45 8.05 8.43 4.83
N ASN A 46 8.94 9.22 4.21
CA ASN A 46 8.66 9.89 2.94
C ASN A 46 8.43 8.89 1.78
N GLU A 47 9.15 7.75 1.75
CA GLU A 47 8.88 6.68 0.78
C GLU A 47 7.51 6.01 1.03
N GLN A 48 7.14 5.83 2.29
CA GLN A 48 5.85 5.27 2.68
C GLN A 48 4.70 6.21 2.32
N GLU A 49 4.82 7.50 2.60
CA GLU A 49 3.81 8.51 2.26
C GLU A 49 3.60 8.60 0.75
N LYS A 50 4.67 8.64 -0.05
CA LYS A 50 4.57 8.59 -1.52
C LYS A 50 3.87 7.33 -2.02
N PHE A 51 4.06 6.19 -1.35
CA PHE A 51 3.34 4.96 -1.69
C PHE A 51 1.84 5.09 -1.39
N ILE A 52 1.50 5.60 -0.21
CA ILE A 52 0.10 5.79 0.21
C ILE A 52 -0.59 6.80 -0.71
N GLU A 53 0.06 7.91 -1.07
CA GLU A 53 -0.47 8.89 -2.02
C GLU A 53 -0.74 8.26 -3.39
N ARG A 54 0.16 7.41 -3.90
CA ARG A 54 -0.05 6.71 -5.17
C ARG A 54 -1.23 5.73 -5.13
N ILE A 55 -1.47 5.09 -3.99
CA ILE A 55 -2.64 4.22 -3.80
C ILE A 55 -3.92 5.06 -3.63
N GLY A 56 -3.86 6.14 -2.83
CA GLY A 56 -5.00 6.94 -2.41
C GLY A 56 -5.48 7.97 -3.44
N ALA A 57 -4.60 8.53 -4.27
CA ALA A 57 -4.98 9.41 -5.37
C ALA A 57 -5.80 8.69 -6.45
N GLU A 58 -5.77 7.34 -6.46
CA GLU A 58 -6.46 6.52 -7.46
C GLU A 58 -7.53 5.59 -6.87
N LEU A 59 -7.72 5.60 -5.54
CA LEU A 59 -8.97 5.10 -4.97
C LEU A 59 -10.05 6.12 -5.32
N PRO A 60 -11.12 5.74 -6.06
CA PRO A 60 -12.24 6.64 -6.23
C PRO A 60 -12.68 7.03 -4.83
N SER A 61 -12.72 8.34 -4.58
CA SER A 61 -13.22 8.90 -3.33
C SER A 61 -14.67 8.46 -3.20
N TYR A 62 -14.90 7.31 -2.56
CA TYR A 62 -16.22 6.84 -2.19
C TYR A 62 -16.63 7.66 -0.97
N TYR A 63 -17.19 8.84 -1.27
CA TYR A 63 -18.08 9.57 -0.39
C TYR A 63 -19.45 8.89 -0.34
#